data_AF-A0A853JLC9-F1
#
_entry.id   AF-A0A853JLC9-F1
#
_cell.length_a   1.000
_cell.length_b   1.000
_cell.length_c   1.000
_cell.angle_alpha   90.00
_cell.angle_beta   90.00
_cell.angle_gamma   90.00
#
_symmetry.space_group_name_H-M   'P 1'
#
loop_
_entity.id
_entity.type
_entity.pdbx_description
1 polymer ?
#
loop_
_entity_poly.entity_id
_entity_poly.type
_entity_poly.pdbx_seq_one_letter_code
_entity_poly.pdbx_strand_id
1 'polypeptide(L)' 'MRPSKKEAEQNDIKEKMRPVYCPKCGWKILDAVKGTKTQTRFPYKGRYPDLYMKCGHCGAEVGIIKTE' A
#
# COMPACT_ATOMS: atom_id res chain seq x y z
N MET A 1 -1.68 32.84 1.57
CA MET A 1 -2.96 32.10 1.52
C MET A 1 -2.94 31.06 2.63
N ARG A 2 -3.94 31.04 3.54
CA ARG A 2 -4.05 30.00 4.56
C ARG A 2 -4.71 28.78 3.91
N PRO A 3 -4.14 27.56 4.02
CA PRO A 3 -4.75 26.38 3.43
C PRO A 3 -6.14 26.17 4.01
N SER A 4 -7.08 25.77 3.15
CA SER A 4 -8.46 25.53 3.55
C SER A 4 -8.52 24.31 4.48
N LYS A 5 -9.49 24.23 5.40
CA LYS A 5 -9.57 23.13 6.39
C LYS A 5 -9.50 21.73 5.74
N LYS A 6 -10.08 21.58 4.54
CA LYS A 6 -10.02 20.33 3.75
C LYS A 6 -8.61 20.00 3.23
N GLU A 7 -7.84 21.00 2.83
CA GLU A 7 -6.46 20.80 2.34
C GLU A 7 -5.52 20.44 3.49
N ALA A 8 -5.69 21.07 4.66
CA ALA A 8 -4.92 20.74 5.86
C ALA A 8 -5.16 19.29 6.32
N GLU A 9 -6.42 18.86 6.36
CA GLU A 9 -6.79 17.47 6.72
C GLU A 9 -6.26 16.45 5.69
N GLN A 10 -6.33 16.78 4.40
CA GLN A 10 -5.81 15.90 3.35
C GLN A 10 -4.28 15.79 3.38
N ASN A 11 -3.57 16.86 3.76
CA ASN A 11 -2.12 16.85 3.94
C ASN A 11 -1.72 16.02 5.17
N ASP A 12 -2.47 16.11 6.27
CA ASP A 12 -2.26 15.31 7.47
C ASP A 12 -2.45 13.80 7.21
N ILE A 13 -3.47 13.43 6.43
CA ILE A 13 -3.68 12.04 5.99
C ILE A 13 -2.52 11.55 5.13
N LYS A 14 -2.03 12.37 4.19
CA LYS A 14 -0.88 12.02 3.33
C LYS A 14 0.40 11.83 4.14
N GLU A 15 0.63 12.65 5.17
CA GLU A 15 1.82 12.54 6.02
C GLU A 15 1.84 11.23 6.85
N LYS A 16 0.64 10.71 7.15
CA LYS A 16 0.41 9.47 7.90
C LYS A 16 0.35 8.22 7.04
N MET A 17 0.55 8.33 5.72
CA MET A 17 0.46 7.21 4.79
C MET A 17 1.82 6.95 4.12
N ARG A 18 2.15 5.70 3.84
CA ARG A 18 3.30 5.29 3.02
C ARG A 18 2.81 4.51 1.80
N PRO A 19 3.38 4.74 0.61
CA PRO A 19 3.04 3.97 -0.57
C PRO A 19 3.56 2.52 -0.44
N VAL A 20 2.76 1.58 -0.91
CA VAL A 20 3.12 0.17 -1.07
C VAL A 20 3.13 -0.15 -2.56
N TYR A 21 4.21 -0.81 -3.00
CA TYR A 21 4.51 -1.00 -4.41
C TYR A 21 4.35 -2.45 -4.86
N CYS A 22 3.93 -2.63 -6.12
CA CYS A 22 3.90 -3.92 -6.77
C CYS A 22 5.32 -4.50 -6.89
N PRO A 23 5.56 -5.75 -6.43
CA PRO A 23 6.87 -6.36 -6.53
C PRO A 23 7.25 -6.76 -7.97
N LYS A 24 6.28 -6.76 -8.91
CA LYS A 24 6.52 -7.06 -10.33
C LYS A 24 6.98 -5.85 -11.14
N CYS A 25 6.26 -4.73 -10.99
CA CYS A 25 6.41 -3.57 -11.90
C CYS A 25 6.73 -2.26 -11.17
N GLY A 26 6.83 -2.26 -9.84
CA GLY A 26 7.11 -1.06 -9.06
C GLY A 26 5.96 -0.07 -8.96
N TRP A 27 4.82 -0.28 -9.64
CA TRP A 27 3.68 0.62 -9.57
C TRP A 27 3.05 0.65 -8.17
N LYS A 28 2.60 1.83 -7.72
CA LYS A 28 1.91 1.97 -6.43
C LYS A 28 0.59 1.22 -6.48
N ILE A 29 0.37 0.30 -5.54
CA ILE A 29 -0.86 -0.50 -5.47
C ILE A 29 -1.81 -0.06 -4.36
N LEU A 30 -1.29 0.44 -3.24
CA LEU A 30 -2.08 1.00 -2.15
C LEU A 30 -1.23 1.92 -1.28
N ASP A 31 -1.88 2.63 -0.35
CA ASP A 31 -1.25 3.37 0.73
C ASP A 31 -1.48 2.63 2.07
N ALA A 32 -0.43 2.47 2.87
CA ALA A 32 -0.47 1.87 4.19
C ALA A 32 -0.23 2.93 5.26
N VAL A 33 -0.84 2.79 6.45
CA VAL A 33 -0.58 3.72 7.56
C VAL A 33 0.90 3.67 7.95
N LYS A 34 1.48 4.84 8.18
CA LYS A 34 2.87 5.03 8.60
C LYS A 34 3.06 4.35 9.96
N GLY A 35 4.07 3.49 10.04
CA GLY A 35 4.29 2.61 11.20
C GLY A 35 3.74 1.19 11.03
N THR A 36 2.76 0.96 10.13
CA THR A 36 2.40 -0.41 9.76
C THR A 36 3.49 -0.99 8.86
N LYS A 37 4.18 -2.02 9.35
CA LYS A 37 5.11 -2.76 8.50
C LYS A 37 4.29 -3.65 7.57
N THR A 38 4.38 -3.37 6.28
CA THR A 38 3.72 -4.11 5.20
C THR A 38 4.75 -4.65 4.22
N GLN A 39 4.55 -5.86 3.73
CA GLN A 39 5.35 -6.46 2.65
C GLN A 39 4.44 -6.93 1.52
N THR A 40 4.92 -6.77 0.29
CA THR A 40 4.27 -7.31 -0.92
C THR A 40 5.06 -8.50 -1.41
N ARG A 41 4.37 -9.59 -1.74
CA ARG A 41 5.00 -10.81 -2.27
C ARG A 41 4.10 -11.45 -3.31
N PHE A 42 4.68 -12.27 -4.18
CA PHE A 42 3.88 -13.13 -5.04
C PHE A 42 3.26 -14.26 -4.23
N PRO A 43 1.98 -14.60 -4.47
CA PRO A 43 1.36 -15.79 -3.92
C PRO A 43 2.17 -17.02 -4.27
N TYR A 44 2.43 -17.88 -3.29
CA TYR A 44 3.03 -19.18 -3.55
C TYR A 44 2.48 -20.20 -2.53
N LYS A 45 2.44 -21.48 -2.92
CA LYS A 45 1.89 -22.54 -2.06
C LYS A 45 2.64 -22.59 -0.71
N GLY A 46 1.90 -22.46 0.40
CA GLY A 46 2.43 -22.61 1.75
C GLY A 46 2.80 -21.30 2.48
N ARG A 47 2.65 -20.12 1.86
CA ARG A 47 2.53 -18.86 2.61
C ARG A 47 1.22 -18.17 2.25
N TYR A 48 0.44 -17.86 3.27
CA TYR A 48 -0.85 -17.19 3.14
C TYR A 48 -0.69 -15.71 3.52
N PRO A 49 -0.77 -14.79 2.56
CA PRO A 49 -0.88 -13.37 2.83
C PRO A 49 -2.18 -13.05 3.59
N ASP A 50 -2.18 -11.95 4.33
CA ASP A 50 -3.39 -11.45 4.99
C ASP A 50 -4.43 -10.94 3.99
N LEU A 51 -3.96 -10.48 2.82
CA LEU A 51 -4.80 -9.96 1.75
C LEU A 51 -4.21 -10.28 0.38
N TYR A 52 -5.05 -10.67 -0.57
CA TYR A 52 -4.69 -10.78 -1.98
C TYR A 52 -5.23 -9.60 -2.78
N MET A 53 -4.43 -9.08 -3.71
CA MET A 53 -4.78 -7.96 -4.57
C MET A 53 -4.19 -8.12 -5.97
N LYS A 54 -4.91 -7.65 -7.00
CA LYS A 54 -4.36 -7.51 -8.35
C LYS A 54 -3.76 -6.12 -8.55
N CYS A 55 -2.56 -6.06 -9.12
CA CYS A 55 -1.94 -4.81 -9.52
C CYS A 55 -2.70 -4.22 -10.72
N GLY A 56 -3.28 -3.02 -10.56
CA GLY A 56 -4.01 -2.33 -11.62
C GLY A 56 -3.15 -1.95 -12.84
N HIS A 57 -1.82 -1.93 -12.72
CA HIS A 57 -0.92 -1.59 -13.82
C HIS A 57 -0.49 -2.82 -14.65
N CYS A 58 -0.03 -3.90 -14.01
CA CYS A 58 0.54 -5.06 -14.71
C CYS A 58 -0.27 -6.36 -14.57
N GLY A 59 -1.43 -6.31 -13.90
CA GLY A 59 -2.33 -7.44 -13.69
C GLY A 59 -1.84 -8.53 -12.74
N ALA A 60 -0.64 -8.39 -12.15
CA ALA A 60 -0.09 -9.39 -11.25
C ALA A 60 -0.91 -9.57 -9.99
N GLU A 61 -1.16 -10.81 -9.59
CA GLU A 61 -1.69 -11.14 -8.27
C GLU A 61 -0.58 -11.04 -7.23
N VAL A 62 -0.83 -10.25 -6.19
CA VAL A 62 0.12 -9.89 -5.15
C VAL A 62 -0.53 -10.14 -3.80
N GLY A 63 0.19 -10.83 -2.92
CA GLY A 63 -0.13 -10.94 -1.51
C GLY A 63 0.41 -9.75 -0.72
N ILE A 64 -0.40 -9.21 0.18
CA ILE A 64 -0.03 -8.22 1.17
C ILE A 64 0.07 -8.92 2.53
N ILE A 65 1.20 -8.75 3.19
CA ILE A 65 1.44 -9.27 4.54
C ILE A 65 1.60 -8.07 5.47
N LYS A 66 0.83 -8.03 6.55
CA LYS A 66 1.09 -7.16 7.70
C LYS A 66 2.06 -7.89 8.61
N THR A 67 3.12 -7.20 9.02
CA THR A 67 4.10 -7.73 9.97
C THR A 67 4.06 -6.86 11.23
N GLU A 68 4.21 -7.48 12.40
CA GLU A 68 4.38 -6.78 13.69
C GLU A 68 5.75 -6.06 13.76
#